data_AF-A0A0M8QGK9-F1
#
_entry.id   AF-A0A0M8QGK9-F1
#
_cell.length_a   1.000
_cell.length_b   1.000
_cell.length_c   1.000
_cell.angle_alpha   90.00
_cell.angle_beta   90.00
_cell.angle_gamma   90.00
#
_symmetry.space_group_name_H-M   'P 1'
#
loop_
_entity.id
_entity.type
_entity.pdbx_description
1 polymer ?
#
loop_
_entity_poly.entity_id
_entity_poly.type
_entity_poly.pdbx_seq_one_letter_code
_entity_poly.pdbx_strand_id
1 'polypeptide(L)'
;MRYEVFDCKLCPGKGSATEVAGVGERMALWRVCRSCDFWLTCVGYRALGDQDPDGRRVLRVDGRHYMTWTDEQGRPPETGYTSRVDRPYRLLEDEIVRSARWLWLMGSIPDRFREQLPDNARFLTSR
;
A
#
# COMPACT_ATOMS: atom_id res chain seq x y z
N MET A 1 6.44 2.48 -29.56
CA MET A 1 5.72 2.27 -28.29
C MET A 1 5.02 0.93 -28.38
N ARG A 2 5.36 -0.05 -27.54
CA ARG A 2 4.72 -1.37 -27.53
C ARG A 2 3.66 -1.38 -26.44
N TYR A 3 2.45 -1.79 -26.78
CA TYR A 3 1.35 -1.94 -25.84
C TYR A 3 0.94 -3.41 -25.81
N GLU A 4 0.62 -3.91 -24.63
CA GLU A 4 0.06 -5.25 -24.46
C GLU A 4 -1.32 -5.14 -23.81
N VAL A 5 -2.28 -5.87 -24.38
CA VAL A 5 -3.64 -5.97 -23.87
C VAL A 5 -3.81 -7.34 -23.25
N PHE A 6 -4.18 -7.37 -21.97
CA PHE A 6 -4.48 -8.61 -21.27
C PHE A 6 -5.58 -8.38 -20.23
N ASP A 7 -6.32 -9.44 -19.94
CA ASP A 7 -7.21 -9.48 -18.79
C ASP A 7 -6.41 -9.71 -17.51
N CYS A 8 -6.70 -8.91 -16.49
CA CYS A 8 -6.08 -9.07 -15.18
C CYS A 8 -6.48 -10.41 -14.58
N LYS A 9 -5.50 -11.26 -14.28
CA LYS A 9 -5.74 -12.58 -13.66
C LYS A 9 -6.31 -12.50 -12.24
N LEU A 10 -6.16 -11.36 -11.56
CA LEU A 10 -6.60 -11.15 -10.17
C LEU A 10 -7.95 -10.42 -10.05
N CYS A 11 -8.43 -9.79 -11.12
CA CYS A 11 -9.76 -9.19 -11.15
C CYS A 11 -10.34 -9.30 -12.58
N PRO A 12 -10.93 -10.46 -12.91
CA PRO A 12 -11.47 -10.72 -14.25
C PRO A 12 -12.43 -9.62 -14.71
N GLY A 13 -12.40 -9.31 -16.01
CA GLY A 13 -13.17 -8.21 -16.59
C GLY A 13 -12.52 -6.83 -16.46
N LYS A 14 -11.37 -6.72 -15.77
CA LYS A 14 -10.52 -5.52 -15.82
C LYS A 14 -9.31 -5.79 -16.71
N GLY A 15 -9.34 -5.26 -17.92
CA GLY A 15 -8.20 -5.26 -18.83
C GLY A 15 -7.15 -4.20 -18.45
N SER A 16 -5.94 -4.35 -18.98
CA SER A 16 -4.95 -3.28 -19.00
C SER A 16 -4.49 -3.07 -20.44
N ALA A 17 -4.51 -1.82 -20.91
CA ALA A 17 -3.76 -1.40 -22.08
C ALA A 17 -2.56 -0.59 -21.56
N THR A 18 -1.42 -1.24 -21.44
CA THR A 18 -0.25 -0.65 -20.78
C THR A 18 0.90 -0.58 -21.74
N GLU A 19 1.56 0.58 -21.76
CA GLU A 19 2.87 0.71 -22.41
C GLU A 19 3.85 -0.22 -21.70
N VAL A 20 4.54 -1.06 -22.47
CA VAL A 20 5.51 -2.02 -21.96
C VAL A 20 6.84 -1.30 -21.70
N ALA A 21 6.87 -0.50 -20.63
CA ALA A 21 8.07 0.14 -20.07
C ALA A 21 7.89 0.38 -18.56
N GLY A 22 8.95 0.20 -17.77
CA GLY A 22 8.93 0.44 -16.32
C GLY A 22 7.88 -0.42 -15.59
N VAL A 23 6.97 0.22 -14.86
CA VAL A 23 5.85 -0.46 -14.17
C VAL A 23 5.02 -1.32 -15.14
N GLY A 24 4.96 -0.94 -16.42
CA GLY A 24 4.23 -1.69 -17.42
C GLY A 24 4.82 -3.05 -17.78
N GLU A 25 6.14 -3.23 -17.67
CA GLU A 25 6.78 -4.55 -17.87
C GLU A 25 6.39 -5.52 -16.77
N ARG A 26 6.37 -5.04 -15.52
CA ARG A 26 5.88 -5.83 -14.38
C ARG A 26 4.39 -6.18 -14.59
N MET A 27 3.56 -5.21 -14.90
CA MET A 27 2.13 -5.48 -15.15
C MET A 27 1.90 -6.52 -16.25
N ALA A 28 2.64 -6.44 -17.36
CA ALA A 28 2.57 -7.40 -18.46
C ALA A 28 3.05 -8.79 -18.05
N LEU A 29 4.24 -8.88 -17.44
CA LEU A 29 4.84 -10.15 -16.97
C LEU A 29 3.90 -10.88 -16.00
N TRP A 30 3.31 -10.15 -15.06
CA TRP A 30 2.46 -10.73 -14.03
C TRP A 30 1.00 -10.88 -14.48
N ARG A 31 0.63 -10.30 -15.63
CA ARG A 31 -0.73 -10.21 -16.20
C ARG A 31 -1.73 -9.62 -15.20
N VAL A 32 -1.38 -8.46 -14.65
CA VAL A 32 -2.19 -7.73 -13.66
C VAL A 32 -2.46 -6.28 -14.07
N CYS A 33 -3.67 -5.80 -13.82
CA CYS A 33 -3.99 -4.38 -14.03
C CYS A 33 -3.26 -3.48 -13.02
N ARG A 34 -3.21 -2.17 -13.29
CA ARG A 34 -2.53 -1.19 -12.43
C ARG A 34 -2.96 -1.26 -10.96
N SER A 35 -4.25 -1.47 -10.72
CA SER A 35 -4.78 -1.57 -9.35
C SER A 35 -4.25 -2.82 -8.63
N CYS A 36 -4.20 -3.97 -9.31
CA CYS A 36 -3.69 -5.19 -8.72
C CYS A 36 -2.17 -5.15 -8.53
N ASP A 37 -1.44 -4.53 -9.46
CA ASP A 37 0.00 -4.28 -9.34
C ASP A 37 0.35 -3.41 -8.13
N PHE A 38 -0.44 -2.36 -7.88
CA PHE A 38 -0.34 -1.54 -6.68
C PHE A 38 -0.52 -2.35 -5.38
N TRP A 39 -1.57 -3.17 -5.30
CA TRP A 39 -1.81 -3.98 -4.11
C TRP A 39 -0.78 -5.10 -3.93
N LEU A 40 -0.24 -5.64 -5.02
CA LEU A 40 0.91 -6.56 -4.98
C LEU A 40 2.18 -5.87 -4.47
N THR A 41 2.38 -4.60 -4.79
CA THR A 41 3.47 -3.79 -4.21
C THR A 41 3.29 -3.67 -2.69
N CYS A 42 2.07 -3.42 -2.22
CA CYS A 42 1.75 -3.38 -0.78
C CYS A 42 1.98 -4.73 -0.08
N VAL A 43 1.73 -5.85 -0.77
CA VAL A 43 2.09 -7.20 -0.28
C VAL A 43 3.61 -7.34 -0.15
N GLY A 44 4.38 -6.76 -1.09
CA GLY A 44 5.84 -6.67 -0.99
C GLY A 44 6.31 -5.96 0.27
N TYR A 45 5.69 -4.84 0.66
CA TYR A 45 6.03 -4.13 1.90
C TYR A 45 5.81 -4.97 3.16
N ARG A 46 4.76 -5.80 3.17
CA ARG A 46 4.57 -6.75 4.27
C ARG A 46 5.71 -7.76 4.36
N ALA A 47 6.19 -8.27 3.23
CA ALA A 47 7.34 -9.19 3.20
C ALA A 47 8.64 -8.54 3.71
N LEU A 48 8.72 -7.21 3.70
CA LEU A 48 9.84 -6.41 4.24
C LEU A 48 9.62 -5.98 5.70
N GLY A 49 8.72 -6.62 6.44
CA GLY A 49 8.45 -6.27 7.83
C GLY A 49 7.61 -4.99 7.97
N ASP A 50 6.61 -4.85 7.10
CA ASP A 50 5.67 -3.72 7.05
C ASP A 50 6.36 -2.37 6.84
N GLN A 51 7.33 -2.34 5.93
CA GLN A 51 8.09 -1.16 5.56
C GLN A 51 8.34 -1.11 4.06
N ASP A 52 8.50 0.10 3.53
CA ASP A 52 9.09 0.29 2.21
C ASP A 52 10.63 0.30 2.28
N PRO A 53 11.35 0.36 1.14
CA PRO A 53 12.81 0.41 1.12
C PRO A 53 13.45 1.61 1.82
N ASP A 54 12.73 2.72 1.99
CA ASP A 54 13.22 3.93 2.68
C ASP A 54 12.89 3.89 4.20
N GLY A 55 12.36 2.76 4.70
CA GLY A 55 11.98 2.58 6.10
C GLY A 55 10.67 3.26 6.49
N ARG A 56 9.87 3.74 5.53
CA ARG A 56 8.51 4.25 5.81
C ARG A 56 7.65 3.09 6.27
N ARG A 57 7.03 3.23 7.45
CA ARG A 57 6.23 2.16 8.05
C ARG A 57 4.84 2.09 7.44
N VAL A 58 4.38 0.86 7.17
CA VAL A 58 3.03 0.54 6.74
C VAL A 58 2.14 0.27 7.94
N LEU A 59 0.97 0.92 7.98
CA LEU A 59 -0.10 0.63 8.92
C LEU A 59 -1.32 0.10 8.16
N ARG A 60 -1.89 -0.99 8.66
CA ARG A 60 -3.17 -1.54 8.21
C ARG A 60 -4.12 -1.53 9.38
N VAL A 61 -5.16 -0.72 9.26
CA VAL A 61 -6.12 -0.42 10.32
C VAL A 61 -7.52 -0.47 9.74
N ASP A 62 -8.38 -1.33 10.28
CA ASP A 62 -9.77 -1.53 9.86
C ASP A 62 -9.89 -1.77 8.35
N GLY A 63 -8.94 -2.50 7.76
CA GLY A 63 -8.92 -2.78 6.33
C GLY A 63 -8.47 -1.66 5.41
N ARG A 64 -7.92 -0.58 5.96
CA ARG A 64 -7.34 0.51 5.18
C ARG A 64 -5.82 0.43 5.27
N HIS A 65 -5.16 0.79 4.18
CA HIS A 65 -3.71 0.77 4.07
C HIS A 65 -3.15 2.20 4.15
N TYR A 66 -2.16 2.38 5.00
CA TYR A 66 -1.50 3.66 5.25
C TYR A 66 0.02 3.50 5.23
N MET A 67 0.71 4.60 4.93
CA MET A 67 2.14 4.74 5.22
C MET A 67 2.40 5.94 6.11
N THR A 68 3.29 5.78 7.08
CA THR A 68 3.86 6.89 7.84
C THR A 68 5.08 7.43 7.11
N TRP A 69 5.34 8.73 7.18
CA TRP A 69 6.57 9.30 6.62
C TRP A 69 7.06 10.51 7.44
N THR A 70 8.32 10.90 7.25
CA THR A 70 8.91 12.11 7.83
C THR A 70 9.30 13.11 6.76
N ASP A 71 9.48 14.37 7.13
CA ASP A 71 9.87 15.42 6.17
C ASP A 71 11.20 15.09 5.47
N GLU A 72 12.12 14.40 6.15
CA GLU A 72 13.41 13.94 5.62
C GLU A 72 13.25 12.83 4.58
N GLN A 73 12.32 11.90 4.80
CA GLN A 73 12.01 10.83 3.82
C GLN A 73 11.26 11.39 2.61
N GLY A 74 10.51 12.47 2.77
CA GLY A 74 9.55 12.92 1.76
C GLY A 74 8.33 11.99 1.65
N ARG A 75 7.34 12.45 0.87
CA ARG A 75 6.06 11.75 0.70
C ARG A 75 6.27 10.36 0.07
N PRO A 76 5.48 9.34 0.46
CA PRO A 76 5.52 8.04 -0.21
C PRO A 76 5.32 8.18 -1.73
N PRO A 77 6.03 7.37 -2.54
CA PRO A 77 5.95 7.43 -4.00
C PRO A 77 4.61 6.89 -4.55
N GLU A 78 3.85 6.14 -3.75
CA GLU A 78 2.58 5.55 -4.14
C GLU A 78 1.43 6.56 -4.17
N THR A 79 0.41 6.25 -4.98
CA THR A 79 -0.84 7.04 -4.99
C THR A 79 -1.53 6.97 -3.62
N GLY A 80 -1.91 8.14 -3.10
CA GLY A 80 -2.64 8.26 -1.84
C GLY A 80 -2.97 9.70 -1.47
N TYR A 81 -3.49 9.87 -0.26
CA TYR A 81 -3.89 11.16 0.31
C TYR A 81 -3.10 11.43 1.59
N THR A 82 -2.48 12.60 1.68
CA THR A 82 -1.75 13.02 2.89
C THR A 82 -2.67 13.64 3.92
N SER A 83 -2.36 13.38 5.19
CA SER A 83 -2.93 14.11 6.32
C SER A 83 -1.84 14.32 7.38
N ARG A 84 -1.68 15.57 7.85
CA ARG A 84 -0.94 15.85 9.09
C ARG A 84 -1.89 15.67 10.25
N VAL A 85 -1.67 14.66 11.07
CA VAL A 85 -2.66 14.27 12.09
C VAL A 85 -2.05 13.93 13.43
N ASP A 86 -0.71 13.89 13.54
CA ASP A 86 0.02 13.53 14.77
C ASP A 86 -0.67 12.36 15.50
N ARG A 87 -1.05 11.34 14.72
CA ARG A 87 -2.06 10.36 15.10
C ARG A 87 -1.39 9.29 15.96
N PRO A 88 -1.82 9.09 17.21
CA PRO A 88 -1.30 8.02 18.03
C PRO A 88 -1.80 6.66 17.54
N TYR A 89 -0.93 5.67 17.54
CA TYR A 89 -1.23 4.30 17.14
C TYR A 89 -0.43 3.28 17.94
N ARG A 90 -0.83 2.02 17.87
CA ARG A 90 -0.05 0.87 18.34
C ARG A 90 0.05 -0.17 17.24
N LEU A 91 1.19 -0.85 17.18
CA LEU A 91 1.30 -2.08 16.42
C LEU A 91 0.71 -3.22 17.25
N LEU A 92 0.04 -4.16 16.60
CA LEU A 92 -0.57 -5.31 17.27
C LEU A 92 0.48 -6.29 17.80
N GLU A 93 1.72 -6.23 17.30
CA GLU A 93 2.82 -7.12 17.70
C GLU A 93 3.45 -6.76 19.05
N ASP A 94 3.46 -5.47 19.43
CA ASP A 94 4.21 -5.01 20.61
C ASP A 94 3.47 -4.02 21.51
N GLU A 95 2.30 -3.52 21.10
CA GLU A 95 1.47 -2.60 21.89
C GLU A 95 2.17 -1.29 22.34
N ILE A 96 3.33 -0.96 21.74
CA ILE A 96 4.04 0.29 22.02
C ILE A 96 3.31 1.45 21.35
N VAL A 97 3.00 2.48 22.14
CA VAL A 97 2.37 3.71 21.65
C VAL A 97 3.38 4.49 20.81
N ARG A 98 3.01 4.77 19.57
CA ARG A 98 3.76 5.58 18.60
C ARG A 98 2.88 6.71 18.10
N SER A 99 3.49 7.71 17.46
CA SER A 99 2.76 8.78 16.80
C SER A 99 3.19 8.90 15.35
N ALA A 100 2.22 8.98 14.44
CA ALA A 100 2.45 9.25 13.04
C ALA A 100 2.23 10.74 12.77
N ARG A 101 3.33 11.48 12.64
CA ARG A 101 3.30 12.92 12.28
C ARG A 101 2.58 13.14 10.95
N TRP A 102 2.96 12.34 9.95
CA TRP A 102 2.33 12.31 8.65
C TRP A 102 1.79 10.92 8.34
N LEU A 103 0.54 10.89 7.87
CA LEU A 103 -0.12 9.67 7.36
C LEU A 103 -0.48 9.84 5.89
N TRP A 104 -0.20 8.79 5.12
CA TRP A 104 -0.51 8.68 3.71
C TRP A 104 -1.54 7.55 3.53
N LEU A 105 -2.80 7.90 3.34
CA LEU A 105 -3.87 6.92 3.08
C LEU A 105 -3.79 6.45 1.64
N MET A 106 -3.49 5.17 1.46
CA MET A 106 -3.33 4.51 0.16
C MET A 106 -4.64 3.92 -0.37
N GLY A 107 -5.60 3.64 0.52
CA GLY A 107 -6.95 3.22 0.14
C GLY A 107 -7.50 2.09 1.01
N SER A 108 -8.69 1.61 0.64
CA SER A 108 -9.30 0.43 1.26
C SER A 108 -8.81 -0.85 0.58
N ILE A 109 -8.37 -1.83 1.36
CA ILE A 109 -7.82 -3.09 0.88
C ILE A 109 -8.94 -3.92 0.23
N PRO A 110 -8.83 -4.29 -1.06
CA PRO A 110 -9.82 -5.12 -1.73
C PRO A 110 -9.88 -6.52 -1.11
N ASP A 111 -11.06 -7.15 -1.10
CA ASP A 111 -11.31 -8.45 -0.47
C ASP A 111 -10.28 -9.52 -0.86
N ARG A 112 -9.94 -9.62 -2.15
CA ARG A 112 -8.92 -10.54 -2.69
C ARG A 112 -7.50 -10.38 -2.13
N PHE A 113 -7.21 -9.28 -1.43
CA PHE A 113 -5.92 -9.03 -0.77
C PHE A 113 -6.03 -9.04 0.75
N ARG A 114 -7.23 -9.18 1.35
CA ARG A 114 -7.44 -9.07 2.81
C ARG A 114 -6.64 -10.11 3.60
N GLU A 115 -6.60 -11.35 3.13
CA GLU A 115 -5.82 -12.41 3.78
C GLU A 115 -4.31 -12.14 3.73
N GLN A 116 -3.84 -11.51 2.65
CA GLN A 116 -2.42 -11.18 2.46
C GLN A 116 -2.02 -9.89 3.18
N LEU A 117 -2.98 -9.01 3.46
CA LEU A 117 -2.79 -7.71 4.09
C LEU A 117 -3.72 -7.57 5.30
N PRO A 118 -3.56 -8.41 6.35
CA PRO A 118 -4.36 -8.30 7.56
C PRO A 118 -3.99 -7.02 8.32
N ASP A 119 -4.88 -6.52 9.16
CA ASP A 119 -4.58 -5.38 10.03
C ASP A 119 -3.35 -5.69 10.91
N ASN A 120 -2.48 -4.69 11.06
CA ASN A 120 -1.24 -4.80 11.83
C ASN A 120 -1.13 -3.72 12.92
N ALA A 121 -2.08 -2.79 12.95
CA ALA A 121 -2.07 -1.66 13.84
C ALA A 121 -3.49 -1.24 14.22
N ARG A 122 -3.58 -0.41 15.26
CA ARG A 122 -4.80 0.30 15.63
C ARG A 122 -4.49 1.76 15.95
N PHE A 123 -5.37 2.65 15.53
CA PHE A 123 -5.32 4.04 15.98
C PHE A 123 -5.88 4.17 17.38
N LEU A 124 -5.26 5.02 18.19
CA LEU A 124 -5.79 5.38 19.50
C LEU A 124 -6.69 6.60 19.35
N THR A 125 -7.82 6.59 20.04
CA THR A 125 -8.64 7.79 20.22
C THR A 125 -8.05 8.61 21.35
N SER A 126 -7.85 9.90 21.13
CA SER A 126 -7.71 10.87 22.21
C SER A 126 -8.99 10.80 23.05
N ARG A 127 -8.86 10.48 24.34
CA ARG A 127 -9.90 10.77 25.33
C ARG A 127 -9.91 12.25 25.62
#